data_AF-A0A519PPN6-F1
#
_entry.id   AF-A0A519PPN6-F1
#
_cell.length_a   1.000
_cell.length_b   1.000
_cell.length_c   1.000
_cell.angle_alpha   90.00
_cell.angle_beta   90.00
_cell.angle_gamma   90.00
#
_symmetry.space_group_name_H-M   'P 1'
#
loop_
_entity.id
_entity.type
_entity.pdbx_description
1 polymer ?
#
loop_
_entity_poly.entity_id
_entity_poly.type
_entity_poly.pdbx_seq_one_letter_code
_entity_poly.pdbx_strand_id
1 'polypeptide(L)' 'IPFGKHRGSRWADAPSDYLRWMSGQSDMDADVVAAARQELERRTASSTGPLAGVTDAG' A
#
# COMPACT_ATOMS: atom_id res chain seq x y z
N ILE A 1 -11.37 -3.77 0.12
CA ILE A 1 -11.61 -2.37 0.54
C ILE A 1 -13.10 -2.18 0.82
N PRO A 2 -13.47 -1.62 1.99
CA PRO A 2 -14.86 -1.57 2.43
C PRO A 2 -15.70 -0.41 1.87
N PHE A 3 -15.12 0.65 1.31
CA PHE A 3 -15.89 1.81 0.82
C PHE A 3 -15.21 2.54 -0.34
N GLY A 4 -15.89 3.57 -0.86
CA GLY A 4 -15.38 4.44 -1.92
C GLY A 4 -15.35 3.77 -3.29
N LYS A 5 -14.60 4.37 -4.22
CA LYS A 5 -14.47 3.92 -5.62
C LYS A 5 -13.90 2.50 -5.76
N HIS A 6 -13.15 2.02 -4.77
CA HIS A 6 -12.54 0.69 -4.75
C HIS A 6 -13.28 -0.31 -3.85
N ARG A 7 -14.53 -0.02 -3.46
CA ARG A 7 -15.32 -0.94 -2.63
C ARG A 7 -15.43 -2.32 -3.29
N GLY A 8 -15.11 -3.36 -2.54
CA GLY A 8 -15.12 -4.76 -3.00
C GLY A 8 -13.83 -5.22 -3.68
N SER A 9 -12.91 -4.32 -4.06
CA SER A 9 -11.59 -4.70 -4.58
C SER A 9 -10.68 -5.27 -3.49
N ARG A 10 -9.73 -6.12 -3.86
CA ARG A 10 -8.68 -6.57 -2.93
C ARG A 10 -7.76 -5.41 -2.58
N TRP A 11 -7.15 -5.47 -1.41
CA TRP A 11 -6.14 -4.49 -0.98
C TRP A 11 -4.93 -4.48 -1.93
N ALA A 12 -4.55 -5.64 -2.47
CA ALA A 12 -3.48 -5.77 -3.46
C ALA A 12 -3.77 -5.08 -4.81
N ASP A 13 -5.04 -4.99 -5.21
CA ASP A 13 -5.42 -4.40 -6.50
C ASP A 13 -5.55 -2.87 -6.42
N ALA A 14 -5.57 -2.31 -5.20
CA ALA A 14 -5.74 -0.89 -4.98
C ALA A 14 -4.47 -0.10 -5.34
N PRO A 15 -4.57 1.11 -5.91
CA PRO A 15 -3.41 1.97 -6.13
C PRO A 15 -2.70 2.33 -4.82
N SER A 16 -1.37 2.35 -4.81
CA SER A 16 -0.58 2.70 -3.62
C SER A 16 -0.91 4.11 -3.09
N ASP A 17 -1.16 5.06 -3.98
CA ASP A 17 -1.55 6.43 -3.60
C ASP A 17 -2.90 6.48 -2.88
N TYR A 18 -3.83 5.62 -3.29
CA TYR A 18 -5.14 5.50 -2.65
C TYR A 18 -5.02 4.91 -1.24
N LEU A 19 -4.20 3.87 -1.08
CA LEU A 19 -3.90 3.30 0.25
C LEU A 19 -3.22 4.33 1.16
N ARG A 20 -2.29 5.12 0.63
CA ARG A 20 -1.58 6.17 1.39
C ARG A 20 -2.56 7.25 1.84
N TRP A 21 -3.43 7.72 0.95
CA TRP A 21 -4.48 8.67 1.30
C TRP A 21 -5.37 8.12 2.42
N MET A 22 -5.88 6.89 2.28
CA MET A 22 -6.70 6.24 3.32
C MET A 22 -5.98 6.16 4.67
N SER A 23 -4.69 5.79 4.67
CA SER A 23 -3.90 5.64 5.89
C SER A 23 -3.66 6.93 6.69
N GLY A 24 -3.89 8.10 6.06
CA GLY A 24 -3.73 9.42 6.63
C GLY A 24 -5.04 10.11 7.01
N GLN A 25 -6.20 9.48 6.78
CA GLN A 25 -7.49 10.04 7.18
C GLN A 25 -7.79 9.73 8.64
N SER A 26 -8.02 10.76 9.47
CA SER A 26 -8.36 10.62 10.89
C SER A 26 -9.80 10.19 11.14
N ASP A 27 -10.71 10.50 10.20
CA ASP A 27 -12.14 10.19 10.30
C ASP A 27 -12.48 8.80 9.75
N MET A 28 -11.48 8.03 9.31
CA MET A 28 -11.67 6.65 8.90
C MET A 28 -11.60 5.69 10.08
N ASP A 29 -12.32 4.58 9.95
CA ASP A 29 -12.25 3.47 10.89
C ASP A 29 -10.79 2.99 11.05
N ALA A 30 -10.36 2.80 12.30
CA ALA A 30 -9.02 2.38 12.65
C ALA A 30 -8.62 1.07 11.96
N ASP A 31 -9.57 0.13 11.81
CA ASP A 31 -9.31 -1.15 11.14
C ASP A 31 -9.01 -0.96 9.65
N VAL A 32 -9.66 0.01 9.02
CA VAL A 32 -9.45 0.35 7.61
C VAL A 32 -8.10 1.03 7.41
N VAL A 33 -7.75 1.96 8.30
CA VAL A 33 -6.44 2.62 8.31
C VAL A 33 -5.34 1.58 8.52
N ALA A 34 -5.51 0.66 9.47
CA ALA A 34 -4.54 -0.40 9.75
C ALA A 34 -4.36 -1.34 8.55
N ALA A 35 -5.45 -1.78 7.92
CA ALA A 35 -5.39 -2.63 6.73
C ALA A 35 -4.69 -1.94 5.54
N ALA A 36 -4.95 -0.64 5.32
CA ALA A 36 -4.27 0.13 4.28
C ALA A 36 -2.76 0.25 4.53
N ARG A 37 -2.35 0.51 5.78
CA ARG A 37 -0.95 0.58 6.19
C ARG A 37 -0.24 -0.76 6.04
N GLN A 38 -0.85 -1.83 6.52
CA GLN A 38 -0.30 -3.18 6.41
C GLN A 38 -0.06 -3.57 4.95
N GLU A 39 -1.00 -3.25 4.05
CA GLU A 39 -0.81 -3.54 2.63
C GLU A 39 0.32 -2.71 2.01
N LEU A 40 0.48 -1.43 2.39
CA LEU A 40 1.61 -0.61 1.94
C LEU A 40 2.95 -1.18 2.43
N GLU A 41 3.05 -1.57 3.70
CA GLU A 41 4.24 -2.22 4.25
C GLU A 41 4.55 -3.54 3.54
N ARG A 42 3.52 -4.37 3.30
CA ARG A 42 3.66 -5.62 2.55
C ARG A 42 4.22 -5.36 1.16
N ARG A 43 3.79 -4.30 0.47
CA ARG A 43 4.32 -3.92 -0.85
C ARG A 43 5.76 -3.46 -0.78
N THR A 44 6.12 -2.65 0.21
CA THR A 44 7.51 -2.23 0.40
C THR A 44 8.41 -3.43 0.70
N ALA A 45 8.01 -4.30 1.62
CA ALA A 45 8.72 -5.54 1.94
C ALA A 45 8.83 -6.49 0.74
N SER A 46 7.79 -6.58 -0.09
CA SER A 46 7.78 -7.42 -1.29
C SER A 46 8.49 -6.76 -2.49
N SER A 47 8.68 -5.43 -2.47
CA SER A 47 9.50 -4.68 -3.44
C SER A 47 10.99 -4.68 -3.09
N THR A 48 11.33 -5.12 -1.87
CA THR A 48 12.70 -5.38 -1.42
C THR A 48 12.98 -6.88 -1.50
N GLY A 49 13.05 -7.41 -2.73
CA GLY A 49 13.92 -8.55 -2.96
C GLY A 49 15.38 -8.09 -2.84
N PRO A 50 16.31 -8.85 -2.24
CA PRO A 50 17.71 -8.48 -2.29
C PRO A 50 18.15 -8.55 -3.76
N LEU A 51 18.80 -7.47 -4.25
CA LEU A 51 19.53 -7.38 -5.53
C LEU A 51 18.70 -6.94 -6.77
N ALA A 52 18.79 -5.66 -7.13
CA ALA A 52 18.95 -5.19 -8.52
C ALA A 52 19.19 -3.66 -8.53
N GLY A 53 20.43 -3.25 -8.78
CA GLY A 53 20.81 -1.84 -8.87
C GLY A 53 22.30 -1.55 -8.64
N VAL A 54 23.18 -2.52 -8.89
CA VAL A 54 24.55 -2.19 -9.31
C VAL A 54 24.42 -1.54 -10.69
N THR A 55 24.63 -0.23 -10.76
CA THR A 55 24.95 0.48 -12.00
C THR A 55 26.40 0.91 -11.80
N ASP A 56 27.34 0.08 -12.23
CA ASP A 56 28.04 0.10 -13.53
C ASP A 56 29.35 0.89 -13.42
N ALA A 57 30.41 0.24 -13.90
CA ALA A 57 31.77 0.72 -13.91
C ALA A 57 32.04 1.50 -15.20
N GLY A 58 32.80 2.59 -15.11
CA GLY A 58 33.30 3.35 -16.26
C GLY A 58 34.25 4.44 -15.82
#